data_AF-A0A559A209-F1
#
_entry.id   AF-A0A559A209-F1
#
_cell.length_a   1.000
_cell.length_b   1.000
_cell.length_c   1.000
_cell.angle_alpha   90.00
_cell.angle_beta   90.00
_cell.angle_gamma   90.00
#
_symmetry.space_group_name_H-M   'P 1'
#
loop_
_entity.id
_entity.type
_entity.pdbx_description
1 polymer ?
#
loop_
_entity_poly.entity_id
_entity_poly.type
_entity_poly.pdbx_seq_one_letter_code
_entity_poly.pdbx_strand_id
1 'polypeptide(L)' 'MGKYFGTDGVRGEANVELTPELAFKLGRFGGYVLRQHETEAPRVVVGSDTRRSGELLESAF' A
#
# COMPACT_ATOMS: atom_id res chain seq x y z
N MET A 1 11.53 -1.49 16.57
CA MET A 1 10.63 -2.41 15.83
C MET A 1 9.69 -1.54 15.00
N GLY A 2 9.68 -1.69 13.68
CA GLY A 2 8.97 -0.76 12.77
C GLY A 2 7.47 -0.72 13.05
N LYS A 3 6.90 0.49 13.18
CA LYS A 3 5.48 0.70 13.52
C LYS A 3 4.50 0.17 12.45
N TYR A 4 4.95 0.08 11.19
CA TYR A 4 4.13 -0.32 10.05
C TYR A 4 4.79 -1.39 9.19
N PHE A 5 6.07 -1.24 8.84
CA PHE A 5 6.81 -2.18 8.01
C PHE A 5 7.47 -3.28 8.87
N GLY A 6 7.13 -4.54 8.57
CA GLY A 6 7.85 -5.73 9.01
C GLY A 6 8.90 -6.18 7.99
N THR A 7 9.32 -7.44 8.06
CA THR A 7 10.34 -8.03 7.17
C THR A 7 9.97 -7.93 5.69
N ASP A 8 8.69 -8.15 5.35
CA ASP A 8 8.20 -8.23 3.97
C ASP A 8 7.07 -7.22 3.71
N GLY A 9 7.17 -6.01 4.27
CA GLY A 9 6.16 -4.96 4.11
C GLY A 9 5.14 -4.87 5.24
N VAL A 10 4.00 -4.23 4.95
CA VAL A 10 2.90 -4.02 5.90
C VAL A 10 1.91 -5.18 5.79
N ARG A 11 1.67 -5.88 6.90
CA ARG A 11 0.75 -7.02 6.98
C ARG A 11 -0.16 -6.87 8.19
N GLY A 12 -1.34 -7.47 8.14
CA GLY A 12 -2.30 -7.49 9.23
C GLY A 12 -3.62 -8.12 8.79
N GLU A 13 -4.53 -8.35 9.74
CA GLU A 13 -5.88 -8.77 9.44
C GLU A 13 -6.63 -7.70 8.63
N ALA A 14 -7.20 -8.11 7.49
CA ALA A 14 -7.87 -7.21 6.58
C ALA A 14 -9.09 -6.56 7.24
N ASN A 15 -9.24 -5.25 7.06
CA ASN A 15 -10.31 -4.44 7.65
C ASN A 15 -10.31 -4.37 9.19
N VAL A 16 -9.22 -4.79 9.84
CA VAL A 16 -9.00 -4.65 11.29
C VAL A 16 -7.69 -3.92 11.53
N GLU A 17 -6.58 -4.50 11.09
CA GLU A 17 -5.24 -3.92 11.19
C GLU A 17 -4.80 -3.31 9.85
N LEU A 18 -5.07 -4.03 8.76
CA LEU A 18 -4.84 -3.57 7.38
C LEU A 18 -6.16 -3.03 6.81
N THR A 19 -6.46 -1.78 7.13
CA THR A 19 -7.69 -1.10 6.72
C THR A 19 -7.55 -0.40 5.36
N PRO A 20 -8.65 -0.10 4.65
CA PRO A 20 -8.62 0.69 3.42
C PRO A 20 -7.95 2.06 3.60
N GLU A 21 -8.14 2.72 4.75
CA GLU A 21 -7.52 4.01 5.04
C GLU A 21 -6.00 3.88 5.20
N LEU A 22 -5.52 2.75 5.73
CA LEU A 22 -4.10 2.46 5.80
C LEU A 22 -3.56 2.17 4.40
N ALA A 23 -4.26 1.39 3.58
CA ALA A 23 -3.88 1.12 2.19
C ALA A 23 -3.74 2.43 1.37
N PHE A 24 -4.74 3.31 1.44
CA PHE A 24 -4.69 4.63 0.80
C PHE A 24 -3.51 5.48 1.26
N LYS A 25 -3.22 5.49 2.57
CA LYS A 25 -2.05 6.20 3.11
C LYS A 25 -0.75 5.63 2.57
N LEU A 26 -0.65 4.30 2.43
CA LEU A 26 0.53 3.65 1.87
C LEU A 26 0.74 4.02 0.40
N GLY A 27 -0.31 3.98 -0.43
CA GLY A 27 -0.23 4.40 -1.83
C GLY A 27 0.12 5.87 -1.98
N ARG A 28 -0.56 6.76 -1.23
CA ARG A 28 -0.30 8.21 -1.25
C ARG A 28 1.11 8.57 -0.79
N PHE A 29 1.55 8.04 0.35
CA PHE A 29 2.88 8.36 0.88
C PHE A 29 3.99 7.66 0.11
N GLY A 30 3.76 6.42 -0.34
CA GLY A 30 4.67 5.69 -1.21
C GLY A 30 4.88 6.43 -2.54
N GLY A 31 3.79 6.84 -3.20
CA GLY A 31 3.84 7.64 -4.42
C GLY A 31 4.54 8.99 -4.23
N TYR A 32 4.31 9.67 -3.10
CA TYR A 32 5.01 10.91 -2.75
C TYR A 32 6.53 10.70 -2.62
N VAL A 33 6.96 9.64 -1.93
CA VAL A 33 8.39 9.31 -1.79
C VAL A 33 8.99 8.93 -3.15
N LEU A 34 8.32 8.09 -3.93
CA LEU A 34 8.78 7.71 -5.28
C LEU A 34 8.95 8.93 -6.19
N ARG A 35 8.05 9.92 -6.10
CA ARG A 35 8.15 11.15 -6.90
C ARG A 35 9.41 11.97 -6.59
N GLN A 36 10.00 11.83 -5.41
CA GLN A 36 11.25 12.54 -5.06
C GLN A 36 12.48 11.98 -5.80
N HIS A 37 12.38 10.77 -6.36
CA HIS A 37 13.46 10.08 -7.05
C HIS A 37 13.30 10.03 -8.57
N GLU A 38 12.23 10.64 -9.09
CA GLU A 38 11.90 10.66 -10.52
C GLU A 38 11.63 12.09 -10.99
N THR A 39 12.18 12.45 -12.15
CA THR A 39 11.92 13.76 -12.77
C THR A 39 10.49 13.83 -13.32
N GLU A 40 10.08 12.75 -13.97
CA GLU A 40 8.74 12.56 -14.54
C GLU A 40 7.76 11.98 -13.51
N ALA A 41 6.50 11.84 -13.88
CA ALA A 41 5.51 11.18 -13.02
C ALA A 41 5.86 9.69 -12.86
N PRO A 42 6.04 9.17 -11.61
CA PRO A 42 6.36 7.77 -11.40
C PRO A 42 5.21 6.89 -11.86
N ARG A 43 5.55 5.78 -12.53
CA ARG A 43 4.59 4.74 -12.92
C ARG A 43 4.67 3.60 -11.92
N VAL A 44 3.52 3.22 -11.36
CA VAL A 44 3.42 2.15 -10.35
C VAL A 44 2.52 1.05 -10.90
N VAL A 45 2.93 -0.20 -10.69
CA VAL A 45 2.11 -1.39 -10.97
C VAL A 45 1.61 -1.91 -9.63
N VAL A 46 0.29 -2.10 -9.53
CA VAL A 46 -0.37 -2.69 -8.36
C VAL A 46 -0.83 -4.09 -8.76
N GLY A 47 -0.59 -5.07 -7.89
CA GLY A 47 -1.01 -6.46 -8.10
C GLY A 47 -1.48 -7.08 -6.79
N SER A 48 -2.43 -8.00 -6.90
CA SER A 48 -3.08 -8.66 -5.77
C SER A 48 -3.09 -10.20 -5.96
N ASP A 49 -3.26 -10.93 -4.85
CA ASP A 49 -3.53 -12.37 -4.87
C ASP A 49 -5.05 -12.65 -4.88
N THR A 50 -5.47 -13.89 -4.75
CA THR A 50 -6.90 -14.28 -4.81
C THR A 50 -7.68 -14.03 -3.51
N ARG A 51 -7.15 -13.26 -2.55
CA ARG A 51 -7.87 -13.00 -1.29
C ARG A 51 -9.10 -12.14 -1.53
N ARG A 52 -10.19 -12.45 -0.82
CA ARG A 52 -11.46 -11.68 -0.90
C ARG A 52 -11.30 -10.21 -0.54
N SER A 53 -10.34 -9.86 0.33
CA SER A 53 -10.04 -8.47 0.68
C SER A 53 -9.22 -7.72 -0.37
N GLY A 54 -8.72 -8.41 -1.41
CA GLY A 54 -7.85 -7.84 -2.43
C GLY A 54 -8.48 -6.65 -3.15
N GLU A 55 -9.70 -6.83 -3.67
CA GLU A 55 -10.42 -5.78 -4.40
C GLU A 55 -10.65 -4.51 -3.56
N LEU A 56 -10.95 -4.67 -2.27
CA LEU A 56 -11.12 -3.55 -1.34
C LEU A 56 -9.82 -2.77 -1.14
N LEU A 57 -8.72 -3.49 -0.88
CA LEU A 57 -7.43 -2.86 -0.59
C LEU A 57 -6.80 -2.27 -1.87
N GLU A 58 -6.94 -2.94 -3.00
CA GLU A 58 -6.47 -2.48 -4.31
C GLU A 58 -7.20 -1.21 -4.76
N SER A 59 -8.52 -1.15 -4.57
CA SER A 59 -9.30 0.07 -4.90
C SER A 59 -8.95 1.26 -4.01
N ALA A 60 -8.45 1.00 -2.79
CA ALA A 60 -8.09 2.03 -1.84
C ALA A 60 -6.64 2.52 -2.00
N PHE A 61 -5.74 1.67 -2.50
CA PHE A 61 -4.30 1.95 -2.63
C PHE A 61 -4.01 2.98 -3.73
#